data_AF-A0A355BWE1-F1
#
_entry.id   AF-A0A355BWE1-F1
#
_cell.length_a   1.000
_cell.length_b   1.000
_cell.length_c   1.000
_cell.angle_alpha   90.00
_cell.angle_beta   90.00
_cell.angle_gamma   90.00
#
_symmetry.space_group_name_H-M   'P 1'
#
loop_
_entity.id
_entity.type
_entity.pdbx_description
1 polymer ?
#
loop_
_entity_poly.entity_id
_entity_poly.type
_entity_poly.pdbx_seq_one_letter_code
_entity_poly.pdbx_strand_id
1 'polypeptide(L)'
;AQASGDGELFYRLGQVLLADEQYVEADRALTQALNKGGLNAQKTGDAWLLIGTARFSAAKPEDCNQRTRARQAFVNAQRYPASARQAGDWVKYIDAITRTLGDQDKLEQAQNEEARQDQMARLKQAIQVCRLRGGGAECAAQEAQLKALVDAGPVKLKSSCAGAAAEGEPSADGQPAQPAQPEGGAQ
;
A
#
# COMPACT_ATOMS: atom_id res chain seq x y z
N ALA A 1 39.88 3.68 24.72
CA ALA A 1 38.74 2.98 24.10
C ALA A 1 37.58 3.95 24.05
N GLN A 2 37.19 4.44 22.87
CA GLN A 2 36.04 5.33 22.74
C GLN A 2 34.79 4.47 22.95
N ALA A 3 34.01 4.76 23.99
CA ALA A 3 32.69 4.16 24.14
C ALA A 3 31.88 4.56 22.90
N SER A 4 31.64 3.61 22.01
CA SER A 4 30.71 3.74 20.90
C SER A 4 29.42 4.28 21.49
N GLY A 5 29.05 5.53 21.20
CA GLY A 5 27.85 6.13 21.77
C GLY A 5 26.65 5.21 21.53
N ASP A 6 25.77 5.04 22.53
CA ASP A 6 24.73 4.00 22.58
C ASP A 6 24.02 3.74 21.23
N GLY A 7 23.72 4.79 20.44
CA GLY A 7 23.09 4.63 19.13
C GLY A 7 23.95 3.93 18.07
N GLU A 8 25.27 4.11 18.07
CA GLU A 8 26.19 3.41 17.16
C GLU A 8 26.18 1.89 17.39
N LEU A 9 26.08 1.47 18.65
CA LEU A 9 25.98 0.05 19.01
C LEU A 9 24.70 -0.57 18.43
N PHE A 10 23.55 0.10 18.63
CA PHE A 10 22.27 -0.35 18.11
C PHE A 10 22.21 -0.33 16.58
N TYR A 11 22.85 0.65 15.94
CA TYR A 11 22.95 0.71 14.48
C TYR A 11 23.67 -0.52 13.92
N ARG A 12 24.84 -0.87 14.47
CA ARG A 12 25.59 -2.06 14.07
C ARG A 12 24.84 -3.36 14.36
N LEU A 13 24.17 -3.44 15.51
CA LEU A 13 23.30 -4.57 15.82
C LEU A 13 22.20 -4.72 14.77
N GLY A 14 21.55 -3.61 14.40
CA GLY A 14 20.54 -3.58 13.35
C GLY A 14 21.05 -4.07 12.00
N GLN A 15 22.28 -3.70 11.61
CA GLN A 15 22.92 -4.18 10.39
C GLN A 15 23.16 -5.70 10.40
N VAL A 16 23.65 -6.24 11.52
CA VAL A 16 23.89 -7.68 11.68
C VAL A 16 22.57 -8.44 11.62
N LEU A 17 21.54 -7.97 12.34
CA LEU A 17 20.21 -8.58 12.33
C LEU A 17 19.59 -8.57 10.93
N LEU A 18 19.77 -7.47 10.18
CA LEU A 18 19.27 -7.39 8.80
C LEU A 18 19.99 -8.37 7.88
N ALA A 19 21.30 -8.53 8.05
CA ALA A 19 22.10 -9.50 7.30
C ALA A 19 21.73 -10.96 7.61
N ASP A 20 21.23 -11.23 8.82
CA ASP A 20 20.68 -12.52 9.24
C ASP A 20 19.16 -12.65 8.97
N GLU A 21 18.59 -11.70 8.22
CA GLU A 21 17.16 -11.67 7.86
C GLU A 21 16.18 -11.62 9.05
N GLN A 22 16.68 -11.23 10.23
CA GLN A 22 15.90 -11.00 11.44
C GLN A 22 15.23 -9.61 11.38
N TYR A 23 14.28 -9.46 10.47
CA TYR A 23 13.75 -8.15 10.10
C TYR A 23 13.02 -7.41 11.23
N VAL A 24 12.30 -8.12 12.10
CA VAL A 24 11.57 -7.49 13.21
C VAL A 24 12.52 -6.96 14.27
N GLU A 25 13.53 -7.75 14.60
CA GLU A 25 14.61 -7.41 15.51
C GLU A 25 15.46 -6.27 14.95
N ALA A 26 15.75 -6.30 13.64
CA ALA A 26 16.48 -5.25 12.95
C ALA A 26 15.74 -3.90 13.02
N ASP A 27 14.44 -3.85 12.73
CA ASP A 27 13.61 -2.62 12.87
C ASP A 27 13.69 -2.07 14.30
N ARG A 28 13.57 -2.95 15.31
CA ARG A 28 13.65 -2.56 16.73
C ARG A 28 15.03 -2.00 17.08
N ALA A 29 16.11 -2.65 16.66
CA ALA A 29 17.48 -2.20 16.95
C ALA A 29 17.77 -0.87 16.25
N LEU A 30 17.45 -0.73 14.97
CA LEU A 30 17.67 0.50 14.20
C LEU A 30 16.82 1.67 14.72
N THR A 31 15.58 1.41 15.14
CA THR A 31 14.75 2.43 15.80
C THR A 31 15.37 2.88 17.11
N GLN A 32 15.93 1.96 17.91
CA GLN A 32 16.68 2.32 19.12
C GLN A 32 17.94 3.13 18.80
N ALA A 33 18.63 2.83 17.70
CA ALA A 33 19.79 3.60 17.24
C ALA A 33 19.43 5.08 17.00
N LEU A 34 18.30 5.32 16.32
CA LEU A 34 17.79 6.66 16.08
C LEU A 34 17.37 7.37 17.37
N ASN A 35 16.65 6.67 18.27
CA ASN A 35 16.17 7.24 19.53
C ASN A 35 17.30 7.60 20.50
N LYS A 36 18.37 6.79 20.53
CA LYS A 36 19.56 7.05 21.35
C LYS A 36 20.42 8.18 20.80
N GLY A 37 20.33 8.47 19.50
CA GLY A 37 21.11 9.52 18.85
C GLY A 37 22.60 9.21 18.77
N GLY A 38 23.43 10.23 18.53
CA GLY A 38 24.87 10.08 18.35
C GLY A 38 25.31 9.59 16.97
N LEU A 39 24.35 9.32 16.07
CA LEU A 39 24.62 9.05 14.67
C LEU A 39 24.85 10.36 13.90
N ASN A 40 25.85 10.35 13.02
CA ASN A 40 26.02 11.45 12.06
C ASN A 40 24.93 11.39 10.98
N ALA A 41 24.76 12.48 10.21
CA ALA A 41 23.70 12.57 9.20
C ALA A 41 23.70 11.39 8.19
N GLN A 42 24.88 10.89 7.81
CA GLN A 42 24.99 9.74 6.92
C GLN A 42 24.40 8.48 7.56
N LYS A 43 24.81 8.13 8.78
CA LYS A 43 24.30 6.96 9.51
C LYS A 43 22.84 7.10 9.89
N THR A 44 22.36 8.31 10.16
CA THR A 44 20.94 8.56 10.43
C THR A 44 20.09 8.28 9.18
N GLY A 45 20.52 8.76 8.01
CA GLY A 45 19.87 8.44 6.74
C GLY A 45 19.89 6.95 6.42
N ASP A 46 21.04 6.30 6.63
CA ASP A 46 21.19 4.86 6.42
C ASP A 46 20.34 4.03 7.40
N ALA A 47 20.27 4.42 8.67
CA ALA A 47 19.40 3.75 9.65
C ALA A 47 17.92 3.80 9.22
N TRP A 48 17.44 4.93 8.71
CA TRP A 48 16.08 5.02 8.14
C TRP A 48 15.88 4.14 6.91
N LEU A 49 16.88 4.06 6.03
CA LEU A 49 16.87 3.20 4.85
C LEU A 49 16.78 1.72 5.25
N LEU A 50 17.57 1.30 6.24
CA LEU A 50 17.58 -0.07 6.76
C LEU A 50 16.27 -0.42 7.49
N ILE A 51 15.66 0.54 8.22
CA ILE A 51 14.32 0.35 8.82
C ILE A 51 13.27 0.12 7.74
N GLY A 52 13.29 0.93 6.67
CA GLY A 52 12.38 0.75 5.53
C GLY A 52 12.54 -0.63 4.91
N THR A 53 13.79 -1.06 4.72
CA THR A 53 14.12 -2.38 4.17
C THR A 53 13.61 -3.50 5.07
N ALA A 54 13.91 -3.45 6.37
CA ALA A 54 13.44 -4.44 7.34
C ALA A 54 11.91 -4.57 7.35
N ARG A 55 11.20 -3.43 7.41
CA ARG A 55 9.73 -3.43 7.42
C ARG A 55 9.13 -3.94 6.13
N PHE A 56 9.73 -3.60 4.99
CA PHE A 56 9.29 -4.07 3.69
C PHE A 56 9.49 -5.59 3.57
N SER A 57 10.67 -6.11 3.94
CA SER A 57 10.97 -7.54 3.90
C SER A 57 10.12 -8.37 4.87
N ALA A 58 9.74 -7.79 6.01
CA ALA A 58 8.82 -8.43 6.95
C ALA A 58 7.34 -8.40 6.50
N ALA A 59 6.99 -7.62 5.48
CA ALA A 59 5.61 -7.45 5.05
C ALA A 59 5.14 -8.63 4.19
N LYS A 60 3.99 -9.20 4.53
CA LYS A 60 3.31 -10.18 3.67
C LYS A 60 2.72 -9.51 2.42
N PRO A 61 2.48 -10.24 1.31
CA PRO A 61 1.88 -9.68 0.10
C PRO A 61 0.58 -8.91 0.34
N GLU A 62 -0.22 -9.30 1.33
CA GLU A 62 -1.49 -8.68 1.70
C GLU A 62 -1.39 -7.60 2.80
N ASP A 63 -0.21 -7.40 3.41
CA ASP A 63 -0.02 -6.47 4.53
C ASP A 63 0.34 -5.06 4.05
N CYS A 64 -0.69 -4.30 3.67
CA CYS A 64 -0.53 -2.90 3.28
C CYS A 64 -0.10 -1.99 4.43
N ASN A 65 -0.45 -2.31 5.68
CA ASN A 65 -0.05 -1.50 6.83
C ASN A 65 1.47 -1.54 7.03
N GLN A 66 2.08 -2.72 6.95
CA GLN A 66 3.54 -2.84 7.05
C GLN A 66 4.26 -2.17 5.89
N ARG A 67 3.74 -2.28 4.66
CA ARG A 67 4.31 -1.55 3.51
C ARG A 67 4.22 -0.03 3.69
N THR A 68 3.11 0.50 4.22
CA THR A 68 3.00 1.94 4.52
C THR A 68 4.04 2.37 5.56
N ARG A 69 4.26 1.57 6.62
CA ARG A 69 5.29 1.86 7.63
C ARG A 69 6.71 1.77 7.06
N ALA A 70 6.95 0.89 6.09
CA ALA A 70 8.22 0.82 5.36
C ALA A 70 8.42 2.08 4.50
N ARG A 71 7.39 2.47 3.73
CA ARG A 71 7.38 3.70 2.92
C ARG A 71 7.70 4.93 3.77
N GLN A 72 7.08 5.08 4.93
CA GLN A 72 7.34 6.19 5.85
C GLN A 72 8.81 6.25 6.28
N ALA A 73 9.44 5.11 6.55
CA ALA A 73 10.86 5.07 6.88
C ALA A 73 11.74 5.50 5.70
N PHE A 74 11.42 5.06 4.47
CA PHE A 74 12.11 5.54 3.28
C PHE A 74 11.91 7.05 3.06
N VAL A 75 10.71 7.60 3.28
CA VAL A 75 10.48 9.06 3.22
C VAL A 75 11.35 9.81 4.24
N ASN A 76 11.55 9.27 5.44
CA ASN A 76 12.49 9.85 6.39
C ASN A 76 13.95 9.76 5.90
N ALA A 77 14.36 8.64 5.28
CA ALA A 77 15.68 8.48 4.68
C ALA A 77 15.94 9.47 3.52
N GLN A 78 14.89 9.93 2.82
CA GLN A 78 15.02 10.93 1.75
C GLN A 78 15.54 12.29 2.22
N ARG A 79 15.42 12.59 3.51
CA ARG A 79 15.90 13.85 4.10
C ARG A 79 17.42 13.93 4.18
N TYR A 80 18.13 12.83 3.92
CA TYR A 80 19.58 12.74 4.06
C TYR A 80 20.23 12.49 2.68
N PRO A 81 21.20 13.34 2.26
CA PRO A 81 21.76 13.27 0.91
C PRO A 81 22.33 11.90 0.52
N ALA A 82 22.97 11.21 1.47
CA ALA A 82 23.61 9.91 1.22
C ALA A 82 22.61 8.79 0.88
N SER A 83 21.40 8.84 1.43
CA SER A 83 20.36 7.81 1.24
C SER A 83 19.23 8.25 0.31
N ALA A 84 19.18 9.54 -0.08
CA ALA A 84 18.01 10.12 -0.72
C ALA A 84 17.58 9.45 -2.02
N ARG A 85 18.56 9.13 -2.89
CA ARG A 85 18.29 8.49 -4.16
C ARG A 85 17.68 7.10 -3.97
N GLN A 86 18.37 6.24 -3.21
CA GLN A 86 17.94 4.86 -2.98
C GLN A 86 16.59 4.81 -2.26
N ALA A 87 16.38 5.67 -1.27
CA ALA A 87 15.11 5.76 -0.57
C ALA A 87 13.97 6.21 -1.50
N GLY A 88 14.23 7.14 -2.42
CA GLY A 88 13.25 7.55 -3.43
C GLY A 88 12.85 6.44 -4.39
N ASP A 89 13.79 5.58 -4.79
CA ASP A 89 13.48 4.44 -5.65
C ASP A 89 12.60 3.42 -4.92
N TRP A 90 12.85 3.19 -3.62
CA TRP A 90 11.97 2.36 -2.77
C TRP A 90 10.57 2.94 -2.60
N VAL A 91 10.43 4.25 -2.38
CA VAL A 91 9.12 4.91 -2.28
C VAL A 91 8.33 4.71 -3.58
N LYS A 92 8.94 4.97 -4.74
CA LYS A 92 8.30 4.76 -6.05
C LYS A 92 7.87 3.30 -6.23
N TYR A 93 8.71 2.35 -5.82
CA TYR A 93 8.40 0.94 -5.94
C TYR A 93 7.21 0.53 -5.07
N ILE A 94 7.17 0.97 -3.81
CA ILE A 94 6.04 0.69 -2.91
C ILE A 94 4.75 1.36 -3.43
N ASP A 95 4.84 2.57 -3.97
CA ASP A 95 3.68 3.27 -4.54
C ASP A 95 3.14 2.53 -5.77
N ALA A 96 4.01 1.99 -6.62
CA ALA A 96 3.61 1.15 -7.75
C ALA A 96 2.91 -0.13 -7.29
N ILE A 97 3.47 -0.85 -6.30
CA ILE A 97 2.83 -2.06 -5.73
C ILE A 97 1.45 -1.72 -5.18
N THR A 98 1.36 -0.65 -4.38
CA THR A 98 0.11 -0.26 -3.70
C THR A 98 -0.98 0.07 -4.72
N ARG A 99 -0.62 0.77 -5.81
CA ARG A 99 -1.53 1.04 -6.92
C ARG A 99 -1.99 -0.25 -7.59
N THR A 100 -1.06 -1.12 -7.97
CA THR A 100 -1.38 -2.38 -8.66
C THR A 100 -2.26 -3.29 -7.82
N LEU A 101 -2.05 -3.37 -6.50
CA LEU A 101 -2.90 -4.13 -5.59
C LEU A 101 -4.30 -3.51 -5.48
N GLY A 102 -4.37 -2.18 -5.30
CA GLY A 102 -5.65 -1.48 -5.24
C GLY A 102 -6.47 -1.59 -6.53
N ASP A 103 -5.82 -1.61 -7.69
CA ASP A 103 -6.49 -1.79 -8.97
C ASP A 103 -6.99 -3.23 -9.15
N GLN A 104 -6.22 -4.24 -8.72
CA GLN A 104 -6.68 -5.64 -8.68
C GLN A 104 -7.90 -5.82 -7.79
N ASP A 105 -7.90 -5.21 -6.59
CA ASP A 105 -9.04 -5.30 -5.67
C ASP A 105 -10.32 -4.70 -6.27
N LYS A 106 -10.21 -3.54 -6.93
CA LYS A 106 -11.34 -2.89 -7.61
C LYS A 106 -11.86 -3.75 -8.75
N LEU A 107 -10.97 -4.34 -9.54
CA LEU A 107 -11.35 -5.20 -10.66
C LEU A 107 -12.03 -6.48 -10.17
N GLU A 108 -11.52 -7.10 -9.10
CA GLU A 108 -12.15 -8.27 -8.49
C GLU A 108 -13.52 -7.91 -7.91
N GLN A 109 -13.65 -6.78 -7.22
CA GLN A 109 -14.93 -6.30 -6.70
C GLN A 109 -15.94 -6.07 -7.82
N ALA A 110 -15.53 -5.43 -8.92
CA ALA A 110 -16.39 -5.17 -10.06
C ALA A 110 -16.89 -6.48 -10.69
N GLN A 111 -16.00 -7.45 -10.92
CA GLN A 111 -16.38 -8.77 -11.46
C GLN A 111 -17.33 -9.51 -10.51
N ASN A 112 -17.08 -9.47 -9.20
CA ASN A 112 -17.94 -10.13 -8.22
C ASN A 112 -19.32 -9.45 -8.13
N GLU A 113 -19.37 -8.13 -8.25
CA GLU A 113 -20.62 -7.38 -8.26
C GLU A 113 -21.42 -7.63 -9.55
N GLU A 114 -20.76 -7.68 -10.70
CA GLU A 114 -21.37 -8.08 -11.96
C GLU A 114 -21.95 -9.50 -11.86
N ALA A 115 -21.17 -10.46 -11.37
CA ALA A 115 -21.62 -11.83 -11.15
C ALA A 115 -22.82 -11.91 -10.19
N ARG A 116 -22.83 -11.08 -9.12
CA ARG A 116 -23.96 -10.97 -8.19
C ARG A 116 -25.21 -10.45 -8.92
N GLN A 117 -25.07 -9.40 -9.73
CA GLN A 117 -26.18 -8.83 -10.50
C GLN A 117 -26.74 -9.82 -11.52
N ASP A 118 -25.87 -10.53 -12.22
CA ASP A 118 -26.24 -11.61 -13.15
C ASP A 118 -26.98 -12.74 -12.45
N GLN A 119 -26.49 -13.17 -11.28
CA GLN A 119 -27.16 -14.18 -10.47
C GLN A 119 -28.56 -13.73 -10.06
N MET A 120 -28.70 -12.47 -9.62
CA MET A 120 -29.99 -11.88 -9.29
C MET A 120 -30.93 -11.81 -10.51
N ALA A 121 -30.40 -11.45 -11.68
CA ALA A 121 -31.18 -11.40 -12.92
C ALA A 121 -31.69 -12.80 -13.33
N ARG A 122 -30.81 -13.81 -13.27
CA ARG A 122 -31.17 -15.21 -13.53
C ARG A 122 -32.24 -15.72 -12.58
N LEU A 123 -32.12 -15.42 -11.27
CA LEU A 123 -33.13 -15.80 -10.28
C LEU A 123 -34.48 -15.12 -10.55
N LYS A 124 -34.49 -13.82 -10.89
CA LYS A 124 -35.72 -13.11 -11.25
C LYS A 124 -36.43 -13.75 -12.44
N GLN A 125 -35.68 -14.08 -13.50
CA GLN A 125 -36.22 -14.76 -14.67
C GLN A 125 -36.74 -16.16 -14.33
N ALA A 126 -35.99 -16.93 -13.53
CA ALA A 126 -36.39 -18.27 -13.09
C ALA A 126 -37.69 -18.24 -12.28
N ILE A 127 -37.82 -17.30 -11.34
CA ILE A 127 -39.05 -17.09 -10.55
C ILE A 127 -40.23 -16.77 -11.47
N GLN A 128 -40.04 -15.91 -12.47
CA GLN A 128 -41.09 -15.57 -13.42
C GLN A 128 -41.57 -16.81 -14.20
N VAL A 129 -40.64 -17.61 -14.73
CA VAL A 129 -40.96 -18.87 -15.43
C VAL A 129 -41.64 -19.88 -14.50
N CYS A 130 -41.15 -20.00 -13.26
CA CYS A 130 -41.71 -20.91 -12.25
C CYS A 130 -43.17 -20.57 -11.94
N ARG A 131 -43.48 -19.27 -11.79
CA ARG A 131 -44.86 -18.78 -11.59
C ARG A 131 -45.77 -19.09 -12.78
N LEU A 132 -45.28 -18.96 -14.00
CA LEU A 132 -46.05 -19.28 -15.21
C LEU A 132 -46.35 -20.78 -15.34
N ARG A 133 -45.53 -21.66 -14.74
CA ARG A 133 -45.68 -23.13 -14.80
C ARG A 133 -46.55 -23.72 -13.68
N GLY A 134 -47.19 -22.88 -12.86
CA GLY A 134 -48.10 -23.33 -11.80
C GLY A 134 -47.55 -23.16 -10.37
N GLY A 135 -46.36 -22.58 -10.21
CA GLY A 135 -45.81 -22.25 -8.89
C GLY A 135 -45.29 -23.47 -8.11
N GLY A 136 -45.03 -23.28 -6.81
CA GLY A 136 -44.68 -24.35 -5.87
C GLY A 136 -43.45 -24.07 -5.01
N ALA A 137 -42.99 -25.10 -4.30
CA ALA A 137 -41.86 -25.02 -3.37
C ALA A 137 -40.54 -24.58 -4.04
N GLU A 138 -40.35 -24.91 -5.33
CA GLU A 138 -39.18 -24.48 -6.12
C GLU A 138 -39.13 -22.95 -6.28
N CYS A 139 -40.28 -22.30 -6.50
CA CYS A 139 -40.32 -20.84 -6.63
C CYS A 139 -40.01 -20.16 -5.28
N ALA A 140 -40.53 -20.70 -4.18
CA ALA A 140 -40.26 -20.18 -2.85
C ALA A 140 -38.77 -20.27 -2.48
N ALA A 141 -38.10 -21.36 -2.90
CA ALA A 141 -36.66 -21.51 -2.72
C ALA A 141 -35.86 -20.47 -3.53
N GLN A 142 -36.23 -20.22 -4.79
CA GLN A 142 -35.60 -19.19 -5.63
C GLN A 142 -35.83 -17.78 -5.08
N GLU A 143 -37.02 -17.49 -4.57
CA GLU A 143 -37.35 -16.21 -3.93
C GLU A 143 -36.52 -15.99 -2.65
N ALA A 144 -36.35 -17.03 -1.84
CA ALA A 144 -35.48 -16.98 -0.66
C ALA A 144 -34.01 -16.74 -1.04
N GLN A 145 -33.51 -17.38 -2.10
CA GLN A 145 -32.16 -17.14 -2.61
C GLN A 145 -31.97 -15.71 -3.12
N LEU A 146 -32.93 -15.18 -3.88
CA LEU A 146 -32.89 -13.80 -4.35
C LEU A 146 -32.90 -12.83 -3.17
N LYS A 147 -33.76 -13.08 -2.17
CA LYS A 147 -33.82 -12.27 -0.95
C LYS A 147 -32.48 -12.29 -0.22
N ALA A 148 -31.85 -13.45 -0.06
CA ALA A 148 -30.54 -13.56 0.59
C ALA A 148 -29.45 -12.75 -0.14
N LEU A 149 -29.42 -12.77 -1.47
CA LEU A 149 -28.47 -11.97 -2.27
C LEU A 149 -28.72 -10.47 -2.18
N VAL A 150 -29.98 -10.05 -2.07
CA VAL A 150 -30.35 -8.64 -1.84
C VAL A 150 -29.92 -8.21 -0.45
N ASP A 151 -30.25 -9.00 0.57
CA ASP A 151 -29.97 -8.71 1.98
C ASP A 151 -28.45 -8.70 2.25
N ALA A 152 -27.66 -9.49 1.52
CA ALA A 152 -26.19 -9.48 1.60
C ALA A 152 -25.55 -8.15 1.15
N GLY A 153 -26.26 -7.35 0.35
CA GLY A 153 -25.79 -6.06 -0.14
C GLY A 153 -24.70 -6.15 -1.22
N PRO A 154 -24.04 -5.03 -1.55
CA PRO A 154 -22.99 -4.98 -2.57
C PRO A 154 -21.71 -5.70 -2.10
N VAL A 155 -20.95 -6.22 -3.06
CA VAL A 155 -19.66 -6.86 -2.76
C VAL A 155 -18.69 -5.85 -2.14
N LYS A 156 -18.07 -6.22 -1.02
CA LYS A 156 -17.10 -5.39 -0.29
C LYS A 156 -15.69 -5.56 -0.86
N LEU A 157 -14.90 -4.48 -0.84
CA LEU A 157 -13.46 -4.54 -1.11
C LEU A 157 -12.75 -5.42 -0.08
N LYS A 158 -11.82 -6.26 -0.53
CA LYS A 158 -11.09 -7.20 0.32
C LYS A 158 -9.98 -6.54 1.14
N SER A 159 -9.34 -5.47 0.65
CA SER A 159 -8.01 -5.15 1.15
C SER A 159 -7.94 -4.28 2.39
N SER A 160 -6.92 -4.61 3.18
CA SER A 160 -6.27 -3.76 4.18
C SER A 160 -5.71 -2.45 3.58
N CYS A 161 -5.70 -2.31 2.24
CA CYS A 161 -5.10 -1.22 1.49
C CYS A 161 -6.07 -0.06 1.22
N ALA A 162 -7.36 -0.23 1.50
CA ALA A 162 -8.40 0.77 1.23
C ALA A 162 -8.17 2.14 1.92
N GLY A 163 -7.31 2.21 2.95
CA GLY A 163 -6.97 3.45 3.66
C GLY A 163 -5.60 4.05 3.35
N ALA A 164 -4.71 3.35 2.62
CA ALA A 164 -3.32 3.79 2.46
C ALA A 164 -3.12 4.85 1.35
N ALA A 165 -4.09 5.00 0.45
CA ALA A 165 -4.00 5.91 -0.69
C ALA A 165 -4.34 7.38 -0.35
N ALA A 166 -4.87 7.68 0.84
CA ALA A 166 -5.41 9.01 1.14
C ALA A 166 -4.38 10.07 1.58
N GLU A 167 -3.12 9.69 1.84
CA GLU A 167 -2.08 10.60 2.36
C GLU A 167 -0.84 10.62 1.45
N GLY A 168 -0.96 11.16 0.24
CA GLY A 168 0.25 11.39 -0.56
C GLY A 168 0.14 11.68 -2.05
N GLU A 169 -1.02 12.09 -2.57
CA GLU A 169 -1.05 12.73 -3.89
C GLU A 169 -0.74 14.23 -3.73
N PRO A 170 0.43 14.72 -4.16
CA PRO A 170 0.52 16.11 -4.56
C PRO A 170 -0.30 16.25 -5.85
N SER A 171 -1.35 17.06 -5.78
CA SER A 171 -2.17 17.45 -6.92
C SER A 171 -1.27 17.85 -8.10
N ALA A 172 -1.43 17.17 -9.22
CA ALA A 172 -0.82 17.54 -10.49
C ALA A 172 -1.55 18.75 -11.08
N ASP A 173 -1.43 19.90 -10.43
CA ASP A 173 -1.78 21.21 -10.99
C ASP A 173 -0.64 22.18 -10.69
N GLY A 174 0.39 22.06 -11.51
CA GLY A 174 1.58 22.91 -11.48
C GLY A 174 2.19 22.91 -12.87
N GLN A 175 1.50 23.53 -13.83
CA GLN A 175 2.07 23.83 -15.14
C GLN A 175 3.44 24.51 -14.95
N PRO A 176 4.52 24.02 -15.57
CA PRO A 176 5.75 24.78 -15.64
C PRO A 176 5.50 26.00 -16.53
N ALA A 177 5.61 27.19 -15.95
CA ALA A 177 5.65 28.45 -16.69
C ALA A 177 6.82 28.39 -17.69
N GLN A 178 6.50 28.46 -18.98
CA GLN A 178 7.48 28.61 -20.04
C GLN A 178 8.23 29.94 -19.86
N PRO A 179 9.56 29.96 -19.86
CA PRO A 179 10.30 31.23 -19.91
C PRO A 179 10.12 31.86 -21.30
N ALA A 180 9.63 33.10 -21.31
CA ALA A 180 9.49 33.92 -22.50
C ALA A 180 10.84 34.08 -23.21
N GLN A 181 10.85 33.82 -24.52
CA GLN A 181 11.97 34.12 -25.40
C GLN A 181 12.08 35.65 -25.58
N PRO A 182 13.27 36.27 -25.45
CA PRO A 182 13.47 37.63 -25.90
C PRO A 182 13.62 37.64 -27.44
N GLU A 183 12.74 38.39 -28.10
CA GLU A 183 12.89 38.77 -29.51
C GLU A 183 14.15 39.62 -29.66
N GLY A 184 15.23 38.99 -30.14
CA GLY A 184 16.47 39.64 -30.53
C GLY A 184 16.37 40.13 -31.97
N GLY A 185 16.38 41.45 -32.14
CA GLY A 185 16.24 42.14 -33.42
C GLY A 185 17.34 41.82 -34.42
N ALA A 186 16.95 41.87 -35.69
CA ALA A 186 17.82 41.83 -36.84
C ALA A 186 18.69 43.10 -36.92
N GLN A 187 20.00 42.89 -37.04
CA GLN A 187 20.93 43.74 -37.79
C GLN A 187 21.84 42.83 -38.61
#